data_AF-A0A3D5E2T2-F1
#
_entry.id   AF-A0A3D5E2T2-F1
#
_cell.length_a   1.000
_cell.length_b   1.000
_cell.length_c   1.000
_cell.angle_alpha   90.00
_cell.angle_beta   90.00
_cell.angle_gamma   90.00
#
_symmetry.space_group_name_H-M   'P 1'
#
loop_
_entity.id
_entity.type
_entity.pdbx_description
1 polymer ?
#
loop_
_entity_poly.entity_id
_entity_poly.type
_entity_poly.pdbx_seq_one_letter_code
_entity_poly.pdbx_strand_id
1 'polypeptide(L)'
;MKFKIQIGLHLIINFYSTLRDIAGTQSITLDYPNGETISHIIQKIVALYPDMHYELLDDNNMIYGHVHIFVNGLNMTLTKKNSSETISNQSTLDIFHAIGGGHHTGEIHLIKKRLAFDLF
;
A
#
# COMPACT_ATOMS: atom_id res chain seq x y z
N MET A 1 -26.93 -19.91 -8.90
CA MET A 1 -25.54 -19.52 -8.61
C MET A 1 -25.46 -19.14 -7.14
N LYS A 2 -24.77 -19.91 -6.30
CA LYS A 2 -24.67 -19.62 -4.85
C LYS A 2 -23.51 -18.65 -4.64
N PHE A 3 -23.80 -17.39 -4.33
CA PHE A 3 -22.81 -16.47 -3.80
C PHE A 3 -22.48 -16.93 -2.38
N LYS A 4 -21.27 -17.45 -2.18
CA LYS A 4 -20.77 -17.81 -0.87
C LYS A 4 -20.22 -16.52 -0.26
N ILE A 5 -20.97 -15.89 0.63
CA ILE A 5 -20.44 -14.79 1.45
C ILE A 5 -19.44 -15.44 2.40
N GLN A 6 -18.15 -15.30 2.08
CA GLN A 6 -17.07 -15.73 2.95
C GLN A 6 -16.87 -14.63 3.98
N ILE A 7 -17.47 -14.79 5.16
CA ILE A 7 -17.17 -13.96 6.33
C ILE A 7 -15.82 -14.46 6.86
N GLY A 8 -14.73 -14.14 6.18
CA GLY A 8 -13.40 -14.36 6.75
C GLY A 8 -12.93 -13.11 7.48
N LEU A 9 -12.14 -13.35 8.52
CA LEU A 9 -11.42 -12.33 9.26
C LEU A 9 -10.29 -11.84 8.36
N HIS A 10 -10.57 -10.82 7.56
CA HIS A 10 -9.66 -10.36 6.54
C HIS A 10 -9.26 -8.90 6.75
N LEU A 11 -7.96 -8.65 6.56
CA LEU A 11 -7.42 -7.32 6.52
C LEU A 11 -7.80 -6.71 5.17
N ILE A 12 -8.55 -5.61 5.19
CA ILE A 12 -8.88 -4.86 3.98
C ILE A 12 -7.85 -3.76 3.81
N ILE A 13 -7.28 -3.63 2.61
CA ILE A 13 -6.32 -2.58 2.28
C ILE A 13 -6.86 -1.78 1.12
N ASN A 14 -6.97 -0.47 1.30
CA ASN A 14 -7.46 0.48 0.32
C ASN A 14 -6.30 1.31 -0.24
N PHE A 15 -6.29 1.43 -1.57
CA PHE A 15 -5.32 2.19 -2.35
C PHE A 15 -5.95 3.43 -2.98
N TYR A 16 -5.15 4.50 -3.05
CA TYR A 16 -5.55 5.80 -3.56
C TYR A 16 -4.48 6.35 -4.51
N SER A 17 -4.90 7.27 -5.40
CA SER A 17 -4.00 7.92 -6.36
C SER A 17 -3.17 6.89 -7.15
N THR A 18 -1.89 7.18 -7.40
CA THR A 18 -0.94 6.30 -8.11
C THR A 18 -0.90 4.86 -7.56
N LEU A 19 -1.09 4.64 -6.25
CA LEU A 19 -1.09 3.29 -5.68
C LEU A 19 -2.24 2.43 -6.22
N ARG A 20 -3.41 3.06 -6.47
CA ARG A 20 -4.55 2.40 -7.10
C ARG A 20 -4.24 2.01 -8.54
N ASP A 21 -3.57 2.90 -9.27
CA ASP A 21 -3.19 2.66 -10.65
C ASP A 21 -2.17 1.51 -10.75
N ILE A 22 -1.22 1.45 -9.82
CA ILE A 22 -0.25 0.35 -9.71
C ILE A 22 -0.95 -0.97 -9.35
N ALA A 23 -1.89 -0.94 -8.39
CA ALA A 23 -2.62 -2.13 -7.97
C ALA A 23 -3.61 -2.66 -9.02
N GLY A 24 -4.10 -1.78 -9.89
CA GLY A 24 -5.22 -2.06 -10.81
C GLY A 24 -6.57 -2.24 -10.10
N THR A 25 -6.65 -2.00 -8.79
CA THR A 25 -7.84 -2.14 -7.95
C THR A 25 -7.84 -1.10 -6.85
N GLN A 26 -9.03 -0.71 -6.39
CA GLN A 26 -9.17 0.19 -5.23
C GLN A 26 -8.81 -0.51 -3.92
N SER A 27 -9.06 -1.81 -3.81
CA SER A 27 -8.86 -2.54 -2.56
C SER A 27 -8.40 -3.97 -2.82
N ILE A 28 -7.69 -4.51 -1.84
CA ILE A 28 -7.40 -5.94 -1.72
C ILE A 28 -7.79 -6.46 -0.35
N THR A 29 -7.90 -7.77 -0.25
CA THR A 29 -8.22 -8.49 0.98
C THR A 29 -7.10 -9.48 1.23
N LEU A 30 -6.46 -9.40 2.40
CA LEU A 30 -5.39 -10.30 2.78
C LEU A 30 -5.80 -11.15 4.00
N ASP A 31 -5.55 -12.45 3.87
CA ASP A 31 -5.76 -13.42 4.93
C ASP A 31 -4.53 -13.42 5.84
N TYR A 32 -4.72 -13.04 7.10
CA TYR A 32 -3.65 -12.99 8.08
C TYR A 32 -4.04 -13.59 9.44
N PRO A 33 -3.08 -14.22 10.14
CA PRO A 33 -3.21 -14.41 11.58
C PRO A 33 -3.32 -13.05 12.27
N ASN A 34 -4.11 -12.98 13.33
CA ASN A 34 -4.25 -11.78 14.13
C ASN A 34 -2.89 -11.37 14.72
N GLY A 35 -2.57 -10.08 14.70
CA GLY A 35 -1.36 -9.55 15.34
C GLY A 35 -0.19 -9.22 14.40
N GLU A 36 -0.47 -8.81 13.15
CA GLU A 36 0.56 -8.50 12.16
C GLU A 36 1.00 -7.05 12.17
N THR A 37 2.25 -6.77 11.81
CA THR A 37 2.78 -5.40 11.86
C THR A 37 2.59 -4.66 10.54
N ILE A 38 2.51 -3.33 10.60
CA ILE A 38 2.44 -2.48 9.40
C ILE A 38 3.59 -2.77 8.45
N SER A 39 4.82 -2.89 8.97
CA SER A 39 6.00 -3.16 8.13
C SER A 39 5.87 -4.48 7.36
N HIS A 40 5.38 -5.55 8.00
CA HIS A 40 5.20 -6.83 7.33
C HIS A 40 4.06 -6.78 6.30
N ILE A 41 2.99 -6.06 6.59
CA ILE A 41 1.90 -5.83 5.64
C ILE A 41 2.43 -5.10 4.39
N ILE A 42 3.21 -4.03 4.57
CA ILE A 42 3.80 -3.27 3.45
C ILE A 42 4.76 -4.15 2.64
N GLN A 43 5.59 -4.97 3.28
CA GLN A 43 6.47 -5.91 2.56
C GLN A 43 5.67 -6.89 1.70
N LYS A 44 4.53 -7.41 2.19
CA LYS A 44 3.67 -8.27 1.37
C LYS A 44 3.00 -7.53 0.23
N ILE A 45 2.57 -6.29 0.45
CA ILE A 45 2.03 -5.43 -0.61
C ILE A 45 3.08 -5.28 -1.72
N VAL A 46 4.33 -4.97 -1.38
CA VAL A 46 5.43 -4.86 -2.35
C VAL A 46 5.74 -6.20 -3.03
N ALA A 47 5.63 -7.33 -2.33
CA ALA A 47 5.78 -8.64 -2.95
C ALA A 47 4.68 -8.95 -3.98
N LEU A 48 3.44 -8.49 -3.73
CA LEU A 48 2.32 -8.61 -4.66
C LEU A 48 2.41 -7.62 -5.82
N TYR A 49 2.91 -6.41 -5.55
CA TYR A 49 3.02 -5.30 -6.49
C TYR A 49 4.43 -4.70 -6.41
N PRO A 50 5.43 -5.26 -7.12
CA PRO A 50 6.81 -4.82 -7.00
C PRO A 50 7.03 -3.33 -7.27
N ASP A 51 6.26 -2.75 -8.19
CA ASP A 51 6.31 -1.32 -8.51
C ASP A 51 5.90 -0.42 -7.33
N MET A 52 5.18 -0.93 -6.32
CA MET A 52 4.86 -0.18 -5.10
C MET A 52 6.08 0.05 -4.20
N HIS A 53 7.20 -0.66 -4.41
CA HIS A 53 8.44 -0.41 -3.67
C HIS A 53 8.85 1.06 -3.78
N TYR A 54 8.88 1.59 -5.01
CA TYR A 54 9.29 2.97 -5.32
C TYR A 54 8.40 4.06 -4.71
N GLU A 55 7.15 3.70 -4.39
CA GLU A 55 6.16 4.63 -3.84
C GLU A 55 6.09 4.54 -2.30
N LEU A 56 6.39 3.37 -1.72
CA LEU A 56 6.18 3.11 -0.30
C LEU A 56 7.47 3.05 0.53
N LEU A 57 8.58 2.62 -0.05
CA LEU A 57 9.80 2.27 0.66
C LEU A 57 11.03 3.00 0.11
N ASP A 58 11.96 3.37 1.01
CA ASP A 58 13.29 3.84 0.63
C ASP A 58 14.25 2.68 0.29
N ASP A 59 15.48 3.03 -0.10
CA ASP A 59 16.54 2.06 -0.43
C ASP A 59 16.92 1.12 0.73
N ASN A 60 16.57 1.47 1.97
CA ASN A 60 16.78 0.67 3.17
C ASN A 60 15.56 -0.16 3.56
N ASN A 61 14.53 -0.23 2.71
CA ASN A 61 13.22 -0.84 2.97
C ASN A 61 12.46 -0.22 4.16
N MET A 62 12.71 1.06 4.44
CA MET A 62 11.95 1.82 5.42
C MET A 62 10.80 2.56 4.74
N ILE A 63 9.63 2.59 5.39
CA ILE A 63 8.48 3.32 4.84
C ILE A 63 8.80 4.81 4.77
N TYR A 64 8.56 5.43 3.61
CA TYR A 64 8.78 6.86 3.46
C TYR A 64 7.93 7.66 4.45
N GLY A 65 8.52 8.69 5.06
CA GLY A 65 7.83 9.53 6.06
C GLY A 65 6.64 10.34 5.50
N HIS A 66 6.53 10.44 4.17
CA HIS A 66 5.39 11.07 3.50
C HIS A 66 4.27 10.08 3.16
N VAL A 67 4.42 8.79 3.45
CA VAL A 67 3.34 7.81 3.29
C VAL A 67 2.46 7.84 4.53
N HIS A 68 1.18 8.11 4.34
CA HIS A 68 0.19 8.01 5.40
C HIS A 68 -0.45 6.63 5.40
N ILE A 69 -0.55 6.06 6.59
CA ILE A 69 -1.23 4.80 6.83
C ILE A 69 -2.25 5.04 7.93
N PHE A 70 -3.51 4.77 7.64
CA PHE A 70 -4.58 4.82 8.61
C PHE A 70 -5.03 3.41 8.94
N VAL A 71 -5.25 3.12 10.22
CA VAL A 71 -5.80 1.84 10.68
C VAL A 71 -7.16 2.14 11.30
N ASN A 72 -8.23 1.62 10.71
CA ASN A 72 -9.61 1.89 11.13
C ASN A 72 -9.90 3.41 11.26
N GLY A 73 -9.38 4.20 10.32
CA GLY A 73 -9.55 5.66 10.30
C GLY A 73 -8.65 6.44 11.27
N LEU A 74 -7.75 5.79 12.00
CA LEU A 74 -6.75 6.46 12.86
C LEU A 74 -5.41 6.56 12.15
N ASN A 75 -4.88 7.78 12.03
CA ASN A 75 -3.57 8.03 11.41
C ASN A 75 -2.44 7.42 12.27
N MET A 76 -1.67 6.52 11.68
CA MET A 76 -0.52 5.91 12.32
C MET A 76 0.73 6.71 11.98
N THR A 77 1.20 7.55 12.92
CA THR A 77 2.47 8.29 12.75
C THR A 77 3.65 7.33 12.79
N LEU A 78 4.11 6.84 11.65
CA LEU A 78 5.19 5.84 11.59
C LEU A 78 6.49 6.37 12.24
N THR A 79 6.85 5.75 13.34
CA THR A 79 8.11 5.88 14.08
C THR A 79 8.70 4.47 14.22
N LYS A 80 10.01 4.35 14.48
CA LYS A 80 10.64 3.04 14.76
C LYS A 80 9.95 2.24 15.88
N LYS A 81 9.16 2.89 16.73
CA LYS A 81 8.46 2.27 17.87
C LYS A 81 7.11 1.65 17.48
N ASN A 82 6.35 2.26 16.57
CA ASN A 82 5.00 1.78 16.21
C ASN A 82 4.97 1.02 14.87
N SER A 83 6.08 0.93 14.14
CA SER A 83 6.23 -0.04 13.06
C SER A 83 6.08 -1.50 13.53
N SER A 84 6.24 -1.74 14.84
CA SER A 84 6.06 -3.05 15.50
C SER A 84 4.68 -3.20 16.17
N GLU A 85 3.82 -2.19 16.07
CA GLU A 85 2.45 -2.28 16.60
C GLU A 85 1.65 -3.26 15.75
N THR A 86 0.92 -4.14 16.43
CA THR A 86 0.21 -5.23 15.79
C THR A 86 -1.21 -4.81 15.42
N ILE A 87 -1.65 -5.27 14.25
CA ILE A 87 -2.92 -4.92 13.64
C ILE A 87 -3.83 -6.13 13.66
N SER A 88 -5.09 -5.88 13.99
CA SER A 88 -6.14 -6.86 13.89
C SER A 88 -6.35 -7.30 12.44
N ASN A 89 -6.51 -8.60 12.21
CA ASN A 89 -6.90 -9.13 10.91
C ASN A 89 -8.34 -8.79 10.50
N GLN A 90 -9.07 -8.01 11.29
CA GLN A 90 -10.37 -7.43 10.93
C GLN A 90 -10.27 -5.92 10.64
N SER A 91 -9.06 -5.36 10.67
CA SER A 91 -8.87 -3.94 10.44
C SER A 91 -9.01 -3.58 8.96
N THR A 92 -9.28 -2.30 8.73
CA THR A 92 -9.10 -1.66 7.42
C THR A 92 -7.85 -0.78 7.47
N LEU A 93 -7.01 -0.89 6.44
CA LEU A 93 -5.85 -0.04 6.21
C LEU A 93 -6.11 0.85 5.00
N ASP A 94 -5.89 2.14 5.16
CA ASP A 94 -5.89 3.11 4.06
C ASP A 94 -4.47 3.61 3.86
N ILE A 95 -3.94 3.48 2.64
CA ILE A 95 -2.55 3.83 2.31
C ILE A 95 -2.55 4.86 1.19
N PHE A 96 -1.91 6.00 1.43
CA PHE A 96 -1.79 7.08 0.43
C PHE A 96 -0.59 7.99 0.70
N HIS A 97 -0.09 8.63 -0.35
CA HIS A 97 0.91 9.69 -0.24
C HIS A 97 0.34 10.93 0.46
N ALA A 98 1.14 11.59 1.30
CA ALA A 98 0.85 12.92 1.80
C ALA A 98 0.67 13.87 0.63
N ILE A 99 -0.55 14.41 0.50
CA ILE A 99 -0.83 15.38 -0.53
C ILE A 99 -0.35 16.75 -0.05
N GLY A 100 0.91 17.09 -0.35
CA GLY A 100 1.33 18.48 -0.47
C GLY A 100 0.80 19.03 -1.80
N GLY A 101 0.15 20.19 -1.79
CA GLY A 101 -0.35 20.83 -3.00
C GLY A 101 0.73 20.91 -4.09
N GLY A 102 0.43 20.31 -5.25
CA GLY A 102 1.17 20.31 -6.52
C GLY A 102 2.60 20.86 -6.53
N HIS A 103 3.58 19.97 -6.56
CA HIS A 103 4.76 20.17 -7.39
C HIS A 103 5.17 18.84 -8.03
N HIS A 104 4.75 18.69 -9.28
CA HIS A 104 5.08 17.57 -10.14
C HIS A 104 6.51 17.77 -10.61
N THR A 105 7.45 17.01 -10.07
CA THR A 105 8.67 16.62 -10.79
C THR A 105 8.76 15.09 -10.80
N GLY A 106 7.65 14.44 -11.18
CA GLY A 106 7.56 13.00 -11.40
C GLY A 106 7.94 12.58 -12.83
N GLU A 107 8.73 13.40 -13.54
CA GLU A 107 9.01 13.17 -14.97
C GLU A 107 10.08 12.11 -15.28
N ILE A 108 10.68 11.42 -14.30
CA ILE A 108 11.86 10.60 -14.60
C ILE A 108 11.58 9.08 -14.67
N HIS A 109 10.48 8.56 -14.11
CA HIS A 109 10.26 7.09 -14.10
C HIS A 109 9.18 6.58 -15.06
N LEU A 110 8.10 7.33 -15.28
CA LEU A 110 6.97 6.85 -16.11
C LEU A 110 7.22 6.92 -17.62
N ILE A 111 8.19 7.71 -18.08
CA ILE A 111 8.52 7.84 -19.52
C ILE A 111 9.17 6.56 -20.07
N LYS A 112 9.83 5.73 -19.23
CA LYS A 112 10.45 4.49 -19.72
C LYS A 112 9.46 3.37 -20.03
N LYS A 113 8.27 3.35 -19.41
CA LYS A 113 7.29 2.27 -19.67
C LYS A 113 6.51 2.47 -20.96
N ARG A 114 6.36 3.71 -21.46
CA ARG A 114 5.63 3.98 -22.71
C ARG A 114 6.48 3.81 -23.97
N LEU A 115 7.80 3.99 -23.89
CA LEU A 115 8.70 3.76 -25.03
C LEU A 115 9.02 2.28 -25.30
N ALA A 116 8.65 1.36 -24.40
CA ALA A 116 8.91 -0.07 -24.56
C ALA A 116 7.80 -0.83 -25.31
N PHE A 117 6.60 -0.25 -25.49
CA PHE A 117 5.46 -0.90 -26.13
C PHE A 117 5.18 -0.46 -27.57
N ASP A 118 5.84 0.60 -28.07
CA ASP A 118 5.65 1.12 -29.44
C ASP A 118 6.76 0.65 -30.42
N LEU A 119 7.39 -0.50 -30.15
CA LEU A 119 8.46 -1.08 -30.99
C LEU A 119 8.17 -2.55 -31.34
N PHE A 120 6.98 -2.85 -31.88
CA PHE A 120 6.70 -3.99 -32.75
C PHE A 120 5.52 -3.68 -33.69
#